data_AF-Q1A7U0-F1
#
_entry.id   AF-Q1A7U0-F1
#
_cell.length_a   1.000
_cell.length_b   1.000
_cell.length_c   1.000
_cell.angle_alpha   90.00
_cell.angle_beta   90.00
_cell.angle_gamma   90.00
#
_symmetry.space_group_name_H-M   'P 1'
#
loop_
_entity.id
_entity.type
_entity.pdbx_description
1 polymer ?
#
loop_
_entity_poly.entity_id
_entity_poly.type
_entity_poly.pdbx_seq_one_letter_code
_entity_poly.pdbx_strand_id
1 'polypeptide(L)' 'CTYGSMEVDRSATNVEQNSYKEYVKLKAKYDSLQQYQRQVFGEDLGPLSLKELEQLERQLDSTLRQIRSIRTQSML' A
#
# COMPACT_ATOMS: atom_id res chain seq x y z
N CYS A 1 -17.68 -5.15 -50.52
CA CYS A 1 -16.58 -5.45 -49.59
C CYS A 1 -16.50 -4.32 -48.57
N THR A 2 -17.07 -4.53 -47.38
CA THR A 2 -17.06 -3.51 -46.31
C THR A 2 -15.92 -3.85 -45.35
N TYR A 3 -15.04 -2.89 -45.22
CA TYR A 3 -13.69 -2.95 -44.65
C TYR A 3 -13.75 -3.24 -43.14
N GLY A 4 -13.04 -4.27 -42.67
CA GLY A 4 -13.00 -4.76 -41.28
C GLY A 4 -12.25 -3.85 -40.29
N SER A 5 -12.54 -2.55 -40.27
CA SER A 5 -11.79 -1.56 -39.49
C SER A 5 -12.38 -1.23 -38.10
N MET A 6 -13.46 -1.87 -37.67
CA MET A 6 -14.10 -1.61 -36.36
C MET A 6 -13.63 -2.52 -35.22
N GLU A 7 -12.84 -3.55 -35.51
CA GLU A 7 -12.39 -4.56 -34.55
C GLU A 7 -11.11 -4.12 -33.79
N VAL A 8 -10.22 -3.40 -34.47
CA VAL A 8 -8.89 -2.99 -33.96
C VAL A 8 -9.00 -1.85 -32.94
N ASP A 9 -9.96 -0.95 -33.13
CA ASP A 9 -10.19 0.19 -32.23
C ASP A 9 -10.81 -0.24 -30.88
N ARG A 10 -11.69 -1.26 -30.90
CA ARG A 10 -12.30 -1.84 -29.68
C ARG A 10 -11.33 -2.64 -28.82
N SER A 11 -10.33 -3.27 -29.42
CA SER A 11 -9.34 -4.07 -28.71
C SER A 11 -8.28 -3.19 -28.06
N ALA A 12 -7.78 -2.16 -28.75
CA ALA A 12 -6.85 -1.18 -28.18
C ALA A 12 -7.47 -0.42 -26.98
N THR A 13 -8.71 0.07 -27.13
CA THR A 13 -9.44 0.73 -26.04
C THR A 13 -9.70 -0.19 -24.84
N ASN A 14 -9.94 -1.49 -25.06
CA ASN A 14 -10.07 -2.46 -23.97
C ASN A 14 -8.76 -2.68 -23.20
N VAL A 15 -7.62 -2.72 -23.92
CA VAL A 15 -6.30 -2.89 -23.30
C VAL A 15 -5.95 -1.67 -22.43
N GLU A 16 -6.21 -0.46 -22.93
CA GLU A 16 -6.03 0.79 -22.17
C GLU A 16 -6.94 0.83 -20.93
N GLN A 17 -8.21 0.44 -21.07
CA GLN A 17 -9.13 0.33 -19.94
C GLN A 17 -8.68 -0.72 -18.92
N ASN A 18 -8.14 -1.85 -19.36
CA ASN A 18 -7.63 -2.88 -18.46
C ASN A 18 -6.38 -2.41 -17.71
N SER A 19 -5.44 -1.79 -18.42
CA SER A 19 -4.24 -1.19 -17.83
C SER A 19 -4.59 -0.11 -16.80
N TYR A 20 -5.56 0.75 -17.11
CA TYR A 20 -6.05 1.75 -16.16
C TYR A 20 -6.68 1.11 -14.92
N LYS A 21 -7.49 0.06 -15.08
CA LYS A 21 -8.08 -0.67 -13.93
C LYS A 21 -7.00 -1.30 -13.05
N GLU A 22 -5.95 -1.86 -13.63
CA GLU A 22 -4.82 -2.41 -12.88
C GLU A 22 -4.04 -1.32 -12.15
N TYR A 23 -3.81 -0.18 -12.80
CA TYR A 23 -3.22 0.99 -12.18
C TYR A 23 -4.03 1.47 -10.97
N VAL A 24 -5.35 1.62 -11.11
CA VAL A 24 -6.22 2.05 -10.00
C VAL A 24 -6.14 1.07 -8.82
N LYS A 25 -6.14 -0.24 -9.09
CA LYS A 25 -5.96 -1.26 -8.04
C LYS A 25 -4.61 -1.14 -7.36
N LEU A 26 -3.54 -0.91 -8.12
CA LEU A 26 -2.20 -0.73 -7.58
C LEU A 26 -2.08 0.56 -6.75
N LYS A 27 -2.65 1.65 -7.24
CA LYS A 27 -2.68 2.94 -6.55
C LYS A 27 -3.42 2.85 -5.23
N ALA A 28 -4.58 2.20 -5.19
CA ALA A 28 -5.31 1.98 -3.93
C ALA A 28 -4.49 1.20 -2.90
N LYS A 29 -3.76 0.16 -3.33
CA LYS A 29 -2.83 -0.58 -2.45
C LYS A 29 -1.72 0.32 -1.92
N TYR A 30 -1.11 1.11 -2.81
CA TYR A 30 -0.07 2.07 -2.43
C TYR A 30 -0.59 3.08 -1.40
N ASP A 31 -1.78 3.64 -1.61
CA ASP A 31 -2.35 4.65 -0.71
C ASP A 31 -2.63 4.07 0.68
N SER A 32 -3.15 2.83 0.75
CA SER A 32 -3.33 2.13 2.02
C SER A 32 -2.01 1.88 2.76
N LEU A 33 -0.96 1.49 2.03
CA LEU A 33 0.36 1.26 2.59
C LEU A 33 1.00 2.56 3.08
N GLN A 34 0.88 3.64 2.30
CA GLN A 34 1.38 4.95 2.67
C GLN A 34 0.66 5.50 3.90
N GLN A 35 -0.66 5.29 4.00
CA GLN A 35 -1.44 5.64 5.18
C GLN A 35 -0.96 4.87 6.42
N TYR A 36 -0.77 3.56 6.30
CA TYR A 36 -0.22 2.75 7.39
C TYR A 36 1.18 3.22 7.83
N GLN A 37 2.04 3.58 6.87
CA GLN A 37 3.36 4.13 7.17
C GLN A 37 3.26 5.42 8.00
N ARG A 38 2.36 6.34 7.63
CA ARG A 38 2.09 7.57 8.41
C ARG A 38 1.63 7.24 9.83
N GLN A 39 0.74 6.26 10.00
CA GLN A 39 0.30 5.79 11.31
C GLN A 39 1.45 5.27 12.17
N VAL A 40 2.35 4.47 11.59
CA VAL A 40 3.58 4.00 12.25
C VAL A 40 4.50 5.15 12.72
N PHE A 41 4.47 6.29 12.02
CA PHE A 41 5.18 7.51 12.43
C PHE A 41 4.38 8.41 13.40
N GLY A 42 3.19 7.98 13.82
CA GLY A 42 2.33 8.74 14.73
C GLY A 42 1.48 9.82 14.04
N GLU A 43 1.39 9.78 12.72
CA GLU A 43 0.57 10.69 11.91
C GLU A 43 -0.79 10.05 11.55
N ASP A 44 -1.78 10.85 11.18
CA ASP A 44 -3.10 10.37 10.71
C ASP A 44 -3.77 9.31 11.62
N LEU A 45 -3.63 9.45 12.94
CA LEU A 45 -4.13 8.47 13.90
C LEU A 45 -5.63 8.59 14.18
N GLY A 46 -6.26 9.71 13.83
CA GLY A 46 -7.68 10.00 14.10
C GLY A 46 -8.68 8.93 13.63
N PRO A 47 -8.48 8.26 12.48
CA PRO A 47 -9.36 7.18 12.02
C PRO A 47 -9.20 5.84 12.76
N LEU A 48 -8.17 5.66 13.60
CA LEU A 48 -7.92 4.41 14.31
C LEU A 48 -8.80 4.33 15.56
N SER A 49 -9.35 3.14 15.81
CA SER A 49 -9.99 2.83 17.09
C SER A 49 -8.94 2.64 18.20
N LEU A 50 -9.38 2.70 19.46
CA LEU A 50 -8.51 2.47 20.62
C LEU A 50 -7.77 1.12 20.53
N LYS A 51 -8.46 0.06 20.10
CA LYS A 51 -7.88 -1.27 19.94
C LYS A 51 -6.76 -1.30 18.89
N GLU A 52 -6.96 -0.58 17.78
CA GLU A 52 -5.95 -0.49 16.71
C GLU A 52 -4.76 0.36 17.14
N LEU A 53 -4.99 1.45 17.87
CA LEU A 53 -3.94 2.26 18.49
C LEU A 53 -3.08 1.45 19.46
N GLU A 54 -3.69 0.70 20.37
CA GLU A 54 -2.96 -0.17 21.29
C GLU A 54 -2.17 -1.27 20.55
N GLN A 55 -2.73 -1.83 19.47
CA GLN A 55 -2.03 -2.80 18.64
C GLN A 55 -0.81 -2.18 17.97
N LEU A 56 -0.97 -0.98 17.41
CA LEU A 56 0.10 -0.22 16.79
C LEU A 56 1.22 0.08 17.79
N GLU A 57 0.88 0.55 18.99
CA GLU A 57 1.84 0.81 20.06
C GLU A 57 2.63 -0.44 20.46
N ARG A 58 1.95 -1.58 20.67
CA ARG A 58 2.63 -2.86 20.97
C ARG A 58 3.56 -3.32 19.85
N GLN A 59 3.15 -3.14 18.59
CA GLN A 59 3.98 -3.48 17.44
C GLN A 59 5.24 -2.62 17.38
N LEU A 60 5.10 -1.30 17.62
CA LEU A 60 6.23 -0.38 17.66
C LEU A 60 7.20 -0.69 18.80
N ASP A 61 6.70 -0.90 20.02
CA ASP A 61 7.57 -1.21 21.17
C ASP A 61 8.34 -2.53 20.95
N SER A 62 7.67 -3.58 20.49
CA SER A 62 8.31 -4.87 20.23
C SER A 62 9.37 -4.80 19.13
N THR A 63 9.08 -4.15 18.00
CA THR A 63 10.07 -3.98 16.91
C THR A 63 11.23 -3.08 17.32
N LEU A 64 10.99 -2.00 18.07
CA LEU A 64 12.07 -1.14 18.58
C LEU A 64 12.99 -1.90 19.55
N ARG A 65 12.44 -2.73 20.44
CA ARG A 65 13.24 -3.60 21.31
C ARG A 65 14.09 -4.56 20.49
N GLN A 66 13.53 -5.18 19.46
CA GLN A 66 14.26 -6.09 18.58
C GLN A 66 15.39 -5.36 17.84
N ILE A 67 15.13 -4.19 17.25
CA ILE A 67 16.15 -3.39 16.56
C ILE A 67 17.29 -3.01 17.50
N ARG A 68 16.96 -2.54 18.71
CA ARG A 68 17.96 -2.21 19.74
C ARG A 68 18.78 -3.44 20.14
N SER A 69 18.12 -4.58 20.34
CA SER A 69 18.78 -5.85 20.66
C SER A 69 19.79 -6.25 19.57
N ILE A 70 19.37 -6.25 18.31
CA ILE A 70 20.24 -6.56 17.16
C ILE A 70 21.43 -5.60 17.09
N ARG A 71 21.19 -4.30 17.28
CA ARG A 71 22.24 -3.28 17.27
C ARG A 71 23.26 -3.51 18.39
N THR A 72 22.78 -3.78 19.60
CA THR A 72 23.66 -4.10 20.74
C THR A 72 24.44 -5.38 20.50
N GLN A 73 23.80 -6.44 19.99
CA GLN A 73 24.46 -7.71 19.66
C GLN A 73 25.51 -7.56 18.56
N SER A 74 25.31 -6.66 17.61
CA SER A 74 26.28 -6.40 16.53
C SER A 74 27.46 -5.52 16.96
N MET A 75 27.34 -4.82 18.09
CA MET A 75 28.40 -3.98 18.66
C MET A 75 29.28 -4.73 19.67
N LEU A 76 28.85 -5.91 20.12
CA LEU A 76 29.60 -6.84 20.98
C LEU A 76 30.48 -7.75 20.12
#